data_AF-A0A928C7X0-F1
#
_entry.id   AF-A0A928C7X0-F1
#
_cell.length_a   1.000
_cell.length_b   1.000
_cell.length_c   1.000
_cell.angle_alpha   90.00
_cell.angle_beta   90.00
_cell.angle_gamma   90.00
#
_symmetry.space_group_name_H-M   'P 1'
#
loop_
_entity.id
_entity.type
_entity.pdbx_description
1 polymer ?
#
loop_
_entity_poly.entity_id
_entity_poly.type
_entity_poly.pdbx_seq_one_letter_code
_entity_poly.pdbx_strand_id
1 'polypeptide(L)'
;MTKAETEKKKSLARTLFLSGMEQIEIAEKVGVSRVTLSKWCTSGGWKEARAAKQITRPELVNKLLLTIDKLIEQVYDSEDPSLLAGLGDKLAKLSSVIEKLDKKASVVDNVETFMAFNTYLEHRAKTDSEITPGLLKIINRLQDDFIAEQVTK
;
A
#
# COMPACT_ATOMS: atom_id res chain seq x y z
N MET A 1 -26.79 22.66 3.76
CA MET A 1 -25.90 21.66 4.39
C MET A 1 -25.46 22.22 5.73
N THR A 2 -25.70 21.49 6.81
CA THR A 2 -25.30 21.89 8.15
C THR A 2 -23.79 21.73 8.35
N LYS A 3 -23.22 22.41 9.34
CA LYS A 3 -21.80 22.27 9.70
C LYS A 3 -21.45 20.82 10.07
N ALA A 4 -22.37 20.12 10.74
CA ALA A 4 -22.20 18.71 11.12
C ALA A 4 -22.18 17.77 9.90
N GLU A 5 -23.04 18.00 8.91
CA GLU A 5 -23.03 17.23 7.65
C GLU A 5 -21.75 17.45 6.85
N THR A 6 -21.24 18.68 6.87
CA THR A 6 -19.99 19.06 6.18
C THR A 6 -18.80 18.32 6.76
N GLU A 7 -18.67 18.26 8.09
CA GLU A 7 -17.57 17.55 8.74
C GLU A 7 -17.64 16.04 8.56
N LYS A 8 -18.85 15.44 8.58
CA LYS A 8 -19.02 14.01 8.26
C LYS A 8 -18.54 13.70 6.83
N LYS A 9 -18.94 14.52 5.85
CA LYS A 9 -18.49 14.38 4.46
C LYS A 9 -16.99 14.57 4.32
N LYS A 10 -16.40 15.56 4.99
CA LYS A 10 -14.96 15.83 4.99
C LYS A 10 -14.15 14.67 5.59
N SER A 11 -14.63 14.09 6.68
CA SER A 11 -13.99 12.92 7.32
C SER A 11 -14.01 11.69 6.40
N LEU A 12 -15.17 11.38 5.81
CA LEU A 12 -15.31 10.28 4.84
C LEU A 12 -14.41 10.49 3.61
N ALA A 13 -14.42 11.70 3.05
CA ALA A 13 -13.57 12.07 1.92
C ALA A 13 -12.09 11.90 2.23
N ARG A 14 -11.65 12.28 3.45
CA ARG A 14 -10.27 12.10 3.89
C ARG A 14 -9.89 10.62 3.93
N THR A 15 -10.74 9.76 4.49
CA THR A 15 -10.48 8.32 4.57
C THR A 15 -10.30 7.70 3.18
N LEU A 16 -11.20 8.02 2.24
CA LEU A 16 -11.13 7.55 0.85
C LEU A 16 -9.90 8.10 0.12
N PHE A 17 -9.56 9.37 0.35
CA PHE A 17 -8.37 9.97 -0.24
C PHE A 17 -7.10 9.28 0.24
N LEU A 18 -6.98 9.02 1.54
CA LEU A 18 -5.84 8.34 2.13
C LEU A 18 -5.77 6.83 1.79
N SER A 19 -6.87 6.22 1.32
CA SER A 19 -6.88 4.84 0.84
C SER A 19 -6.49 4.70 -0.64
N GLY A 20 -6.22 5.81 -1.33
CA GLY A 20 -5.75 5.81 -2.72
C GLY A 20 -6.80 6.12 -3.78
N MET A 21 -8.04 6.43 -3.41
CA MET A 21 -9.08 6.78 -4.37
C MET A 21 -8.84 8.16 -5.00
N GLU A 22 -9.23 8.34 -6.25
CA GLU A 22 -9.04 9.60 -6.97
C GLU A 22 -10.03 10.69 -6.52
N GLN A 23 -9.60 11.95 -6.52
CA GLN A 23 -10.44 13.06 -6.04
C GLN A 23 -11.75 13.18 -6.83
N ILE A 24 -11.72 12.84 -8.12
CA ILE A 24 -12.90 12.86 -8.98
C ILE A 24 -13.95 11.89 -8.46
N GLU A 25 -13.55 10.64 -8.21
CA GLU A 25 -14.42 9.58 -7.71
C GLU A 25 -14.92 9.87 -6.29
N ILE A 26 -14.06 10.41 -5.43
CA ILE A 26 -14.43 10.78 -4.05
C ILE A 26 -15.48 11.89 -4.05
N ALA A 27 -15.34 12.90 -4.92
CA ALA A 27 -16.27 14.02 -5.00
C ALA A 27 -17.68 13.53 -5.37
N GLU A 28 -17.77 12.61 -6.32
CA GLU A 28 -19.02 11.96 -6.73
C GLU A 28 -19.59 11.09 -5.60
N LYS A 29 -18.76 10.26 -4.96
CA LYS A 29 -19.17 9.35 -3.89
C LYS A 29 -19.63 10.04 -2.60
N VAL A 30 -19.00 11.16 -2.25
CA VAL A 30 -19.32 11.95 -1.04
C VAL A 30 -20.39 13.01 -1.32
N GLY A 31 -20.70 13.27 -2.59
CA GLY A 31 -21.68 14.26 -3.01
C GLY A 31 -21.23 15.69 -2.65
N VAL A 32 -20.02 16.06 -3.07
CA VAL A 32 -19.45 17.41 -2.94
C VAL A 32 -18.81 17.84 -4.25
N SER A 33 -18.68 19.15 -4.48
CA SER A 33 -17.99 19.62 -5.69
C SER A 33 -16.49 19.26 -5.66
N ARG A 34 -15.89 19.06 -6.84
CA ARG A 34 -14.44 18.84 -6.98
C ARG A 34 -13.62 19.98 -6.36
N VAL A 35 -14.12 21.22 -6.45
CA VAL A 35 -13.50 22.41 -5.85
C VAL A 35 -13.49 22.33 -4.32
N THR A 36 -14.60 21.90 -3.72
CA THR A 36 -14.72 21.69 -2.27
C THR A 36 -13.74 20.63 -1.78
N LEU A 37 -13.66 19.50 -2.49
CA LEU A 37 -12.75 18.42 -2.14
C LEU A 37 -11.28 18.84 -2.30
N SER A 38 -10.95 19.54 -3.38
CA SER A 38 -9.60 20.07 -3.63
C SER A 38 -9.15 21.04 -2.51
N LYS A 39 -10.05 21.91 -2.04
CA LYS A 39 -9.80 22.79 -0.89
C LYS A 39 -9.55 22.00 0.40
N TRP A 40 -10.32 20.94 0.67
CA TRP A 40 -10.08 20.10 1.85
C TRP A 40 -8.75 19.35 1.77
N CYS A 41 -8.39 18.84 0.58
CA CYS A 41 -7.10 18.17 0.38
C CYS A 41 -5.92 19.10 0.67
N THR A 42 -6.00 20.33 0.17
CA THR A 42 -4.94 21.34 0.32
C THR A 42 -4.87 21.88 1.74
N SER A 43 -6.00 22.31 2.32
CA SER A 43 -6.03 22.87 3.68
C SER A 43 -5.77 21.83 4.78
N GLY A 44 -6.03 20.55 4.50
CA GLY A 44 -5.83 19.47 5.45
C GLY A 44 -4.49 18.73 5.32
N GLY A 45 -3.62 19.11 4.38
CA GLY A 45 -2.36 18.41 4.11
C GLY A 45 -2.57 16.94 3.72
N TRP A 46 -3.65 16.64 2.98
CA TRP A 46 -4.01 15.24 2.72
C TRP A 46 -3.06 14.60 1.72
N LYS A 47 -2.46 15.36 0.81
CA LYS A 47 -1.49 14.85 -0.17
C LYS A 47 -0.23 14.36 0.52
N GLU A 48 0.28 15.12 1.48
CA GLU A 48 1.45 14.79 2.28
C GLU A 48 1.15 13.61 3.20
N ALA A 49 -0.03 13.61 3.83
CA ALA A 49 -0.50 12.47 4.63
C ALA A 49 -0.72 11.21 3.78
N ARG A 50 -1.20 11.35 2.54
CA ARG A 50 -1.36 10.24 1.59
C ARG A 50 0.01 9.74 1.14
N ALA A 51 0.94 10.62 0.77
CA ALA A 51 2.29 10.25 0.40
C ALA A 51 3.00 9.52 1.55
N ALA A 52 2.89 10.02 2.79
CA ALA A 52 3.43 9.34 3.97
C ALA A 52 2.78 7.97 4.21
N LYS A 53 1.49 7.82 3.91
CA LYS A 53 0.75 6.55 4.05
C LYS A 53 0.90 5.61 2.85
N GLN A 54 1.28 6.14 1.69
CA GLN A 54 1.44 5.45 0.41
C GLN A 54 2.90 5.27 0.00
N ILE A 55 3.88 5.52 0.89
CA ILE A 55 5.24 5.06 0.65
C ILE A 55 5.16 3.58 0.31
N THR A 56 5.53 3.26 -0.93
CA THR A 56 5.49 1.89 -1.40
C THR A 56 6.66 1.13 -0.80
N ARG A 57 6.52 -0.18 -0.60
CA ARG A 57 7.63 -1.00 -0.11
C ARG A 57 8.90 -0.85 -0.96
N PRO A 58 8.83 -0.85 -2.32
CA PRO A 58 10.00 -0.60 -3.16
C PRO A 58 10.62 0.78 -2.94
N GLU A 59 9.79 1.83 -2.77
CA GLU A 59 10.30 3.18 -2.51
C GLU A 59 10.98 3.28 -1.14
N LEU A 60 10.45 2.60 -0.11
CA LEU A 60 11.08 2.54 1.20
C LEU A 60 12.42 1.79 1.15
N VAL A 61 12.48 0.65 0.45
CA VAL A 61 13.72 -0.10 0.23
C VAL A 61 14.75 0.78 -0.48
N ASN A 62 14.37 1.49 -1.54
CA ASN A 62 15.26 2.40 -2.25
C ASN A 62 15.81 3.51 -1.33
N LYS A 63 14.94 4.16 -0.53
CA LYS A 63 15.38 5.19 0.43
C LYS A 63 16.33 4.63 1.50
N LEU A 64 16.15 3.40 1.96
CA LEU A 64 17.05 2.74 2.91
C LEU A 64 18.41 2.42 2.26
N LEU A 65 18.42 1.95 1.02
CA LEU A 65 19.65 1.74 0.24
C LEU A 65 20.44 3.05 0.05
N LEU A 66 19.75 4.16 -0.29
CA LEU A 66 20.39 5.49 -0.38
C LEU A 66 20.92 5.98 0.98
N THR A 67 20.29 5.57 2.08
CA THR A 67 20.76 5.92 3.43
C THR A 67 22.02 5.13 3.79
N ILE A 68 22.09 3.85 3.42
CA ILE A 68 23.30 3.03 3.54
C ILE A 68 24.45 3.66 2.78
N ASP A 69 24.22 4.04 1.52
CA ASP A 69 25.21 4.67 0.65
C ASP A 69 25.79 5.95 1.28
N LYS A 70 24.93 6.86 1.73
CA LYS A 70 25.34 8.08 2.45
C LYS A 70 26.12 7.82 3.73
N LEU A 71 25.78 6.76 4.48
CA LEU A 71 26.52 6.40 5.69
C LEU A 71 27.93 5.89 5.35
N ILE A 72 28.09 5.19 4.23
CA ILE A 72 29.39 4.72 3.74
C ILE A 72 30.22 5.90 3.26
N GLU A 73 29.63 6.78 2.43
CA GLU A 73 30.29 8.01 1.95
C GLU A 73 30.75 8.88 3.12
N GLN A 74 29.91 9.10 4.13
CA GLN A 74 30.29 9.89 5.31
C GLN A 74 31.52 9.36 6.04
N VAL A 75 31.65 8.03 6.17
CA VAL A 75 32.81 7.42 6.82
C VAL A 75 34.03 7.50 5.92
N TYR A 76 33.87 7.26 4.62
CA TYR A 76 34.93 7.35 3.62
C TYR A 76 35.52 8.78 3.55
N ASP A 77 34.66 9.79 3.44
CA ASP A 77 35.04 11.20 3.31
C ASP A 77 35.61 11.79 4.61
N SER A 78 35.26 11.24 5.77
CA SER A 78 35.71 11.76 7.06
C SER A 78 37.17 11.43 7.39
N GLU A 79 37.73 10.38 6.78
CA GLU A 79 39.02 9.75 7.13
C GLU A 79 39.18 9.41 8.64
N ASP A 80 38.12 9.51 9.45
CA ASP A 80 38.13 9.28 10.90
C ASP A 80 37.86 7.79 11.21
N PRO A 81 38.85 7.03 11.71
CA PRO A 81 38.67 5.62 12.05
C PRO A 81 37.62 5.38 13.14
N SER A 82 37.26 6.40 13.94
CA SER A 82 36.24 6.29 14.97
C SER A 82 34.83 6.26 14.40
N LEU A 83 34.60 6.84 13.21
CA LEU A 83 33.30 6.78 12.52
C LEU A 83 33.07 5.43 11.83
N LEU A 84 34.15 4.68 11.55
CA LEU A 84 34.07 3.27 11.17
C LEU A 84 33.52 2.41 12.32
N ALA A 85 33.82 2.79 13.57
CA ALA A 85 33.28 2.12 14.74
C ALA A 85 31.76 2.35 14.83
N GLY A 86 30.99 1.27 14.67
CA GLY A 86 29.52 1.30 14.71
C GLY A 86 28.85 1.45 13.34
N LEU A 87 29.59 1.69 12.25
CA LEU A 87 29.04 1.62 10.88
C LEU A 87 28.47 0.22 10.61
N GLY A 88 29.22 -0.82 10.95
CA GLY A 88 28.79 -2.22 10.75
C GLY A 88 27.45 -2.55 11.43
N ASP A 89 27.22 -2.06 12.66
CA ASP A 89 25.95 -2.26 13.38
C ASP A 89 24.78 -1.51 12.71
N LYS A 90 25.01 -0.26 12.26
CA LYS A 90 24.00 0.50 11.52
C LYS A 90 23.64 -0.17 10.20
N LEU A 91 24.63 -0.65 9.44
CA LEU A 91 24.42 -1.38 8.20
C LEU A 91 23.65 -2.68 8.44
N ALA A 92 24.03 -3.47 9.44
CA ALA A 92 23.32 -4.71 9.78
C ALA A 92 21.84 -4.45 10.12
N LYS A 93 21.53 -3.39 10.87
CA LYS A 93 20.16 -3.01 11.21
C LYS A 93 19.36 -2.58 9.97
N LEU A 94 19.93 -1.71 9.12
CA LEU A 94 19.25 -1.25 7.90
C LEU A 94 19.02 -2.40 6.92
N SER A 95 20.01 -3.29 6.74
CA SER A 95 19.88 -4.50 5.92
C SER A 95 18.79 -5.44 6.45
N SER A 96 18.70 -5.65 7.77
CA SER A 96 17.61 -6.46 8.35
C SER A 96 16.23 -5.86 8.13
N VAL A 97 16.11 -4.52 8.13
CA VAL A 97 14.85 -3.84 7.81
C VAL A 97 14.50 -4.03 6.33
N ILE A 98 15.48 -3.91 5.43
CA ILE A 98 15.29 -4.14 3.99
C ILE A 98 14.83 -5.58 3.74
N GLU A 99 15.47 -6.58 4.34
CA GLU A 99 15.09 -7.99 4.20
C GLU A 99 13.64 -8.24 4.64
N LYS A 100 13.20 -7.60 5.73
CA LYS A 100 11.82 -7.68 6.20
C LYS A 100 10.83 -6.98 5.26
N LEU A 101 11.22 -5.87 4.63
CA LEU A 101 10.38 -5.12 3.70
C LEU A 101 10.27 -5.78 2.33
N ASP A 102 11.36 -6.42 1.87
CA ASP A 102 11.44 -7.17 0.62
C ASP A 102 10.82 -8.57 0.73
N LYS A 103 10.29 -8.94 1.90
CA LYS A 103 9.51 -10.16 2.06
C LYS A 103 8.26 -10.07 1.17
N LYS A 104 8.34 -10.76 0.04
CA LYS A 104 7.22 -10.97 -0.90
C LYS A 104 6.20 -11.90 -0.23
N ALA A 105 4.94 -11.75 -0.63
CA ALA A 105 3.90 -12.70 -0.23
C ALA A 105 4.35 -14.12 -0.64
N SER A 106 4.32 -15.04 0.31
CA SER A 106 4.60 -16.44 0.04
C SER A 106 3.45 -17.07 -0.75
N VAL A 107 3.71 -18.23 -1.37
CA VAL A 107 2.65 -19.02 -2.01
C VAL A 107 1.52 -19.32 -1.03
N VAL A 108 1.85 -19.57 0.24
CA VAL A 108 0.86 -19.81 1.31
C VAL A 108 -0.01 -18.57 1.54
N ASP A 109 0.57 -17.38 1.63
CA ASP A 109 -0.18 -16.12 1.80
C ASP A 109 -1.16 -15.88 0.63
N ASN A 110 -0.75 -16.22 -0.59
CA ASN A 110 -1.59 -16.11 -1.79
C ASN A 110 -2.76 -17.10 -1.75
N VAL A 111 -2.51 -18.36 -1.36
CA VAL A 111 -3.55 -19.39 -1.20
C VAL A 111 -4.59 -18.95 -0.17
N GLU A 112 -4.16 -18.48 1.01
CA GLU A 112 -5.06 -17.98 2.05
C GLU A 112 -5.93 -16.81 1.55
N THR A 113 -5.31 -15.87 0.83
CA THR A 113 -6.02 -14.73 0.23
C THR A 113 -7.07 -15.18 -0.79
N PHE A 114 -6.73 -16.15 -1.66
CA PHE A 114 -7.66 -16.69 -2.65
C PHE A 114 -8.81 -17.47 -1.99
N MET A 115 -8.55 -18.26 -0.95
CA MET A 115 -9.61 -18.95 -0.20
C MET A 115 -10.59 -17.95 0.45
N ALA A 116 -10.07 -16.89 1.07
CA ALA A 116 -10.89 -15.84 1.65
C ALA A 116 -11.73 -15.12 0.59
N PHE A 117 -11.14 -14.84 -0.57
CA PHE A 117 -11.84 -14.21 -1.68
C PHE A 117 -12.91 -15.12 -2.31
N ASN A 118 -12.64 -16.41 -2.47
CA ASN A 118 -13.61 -17.38 -2.97
C ASN A 118 -14.80 -17.50 -2.02
N THR A 119 -14.55 -17.56 -0.70
CA THR A 119 -15.60 -17.54 0.32
C THR A 119 -16.47 -16.28 0.20
N TYR A 120 -15.85 -15.12 -0.05
CA TYR A 120 -16.57 -13.87 -0.29
C TYR A 120 -17.44 -13.95 -1.57
N LEU A 121 -16.90 -14.45 -2.67
CA LEU A 121 -17.62 -14.57 -3.95
C LEU A 121 -18.79 -15.56 -3.85
N GLU A 122 -18.61 -16.70 -3.19
CA GLU A 122 -19.67 -17.68 -2.94
C GLU A 122 -20.82 -17.09 -2.12
N HIS A 123 -20.49 -16.28 -1.10
CA HIS A 123 -21.51 -15.57 -0.34
C HIS A 123 -22.24 -14.54 -1.21
N ARG A 124 -21.48 -13.76 -2.00
CA ARG A 124 -22.01 -12.68 -2.82
C ARG A 124 -22.91 -13.19 -3.96
N ALA A 125 -22.59 -14.35 -4.53
CA ALA A 125 -23.38 -15.02 -5.58
C ALA A 125 -24.85 -15.29 -5.17
N LYS A 126 -25.16 -15.36 -3.87
CA LYS A 126 -26.55 -15.50 -3.38
C LYS A 126 -27.41 -14.26 -3.63
N THR A 127 -26.77 -13.10 -3.79
CA THR A 127 -27.42 -11.78 -3.87
C THR A 127 -27.10 -11.03 -5.15
N ASP A 128 -26.10 -11.50 -5.90
CA ASP A 128 -25.54 -10.82 -7.05
C ASP A 128 -25.53 -11.78 -8.24
N SER A 129 -26.46 -11.56 -9.18
CA SER A 129 -26.66 -12.43 -10.34
C SER A 129 -25.52 -12.38 -11.36
N GLU A 130 -24.64 -11.37 -11.28
CA GLU A 130 -23.46 -11.29 -12.14
C GLU A 130 -22.41 -12.35 -11.76
N ILE A 131 -22.42 -12.81 -10.50
CA ILE A 131 -21.52 -13.83 -10.00
C ILE A 131 -22.09 -15.22 -10.29
N THR A 132 -21.92 -15.62 -11.54
CA THR A 132 -22.39 -16.92 -12.03
C THR A 132 -21.46 -18.06 -11.62
N PRO A 133 -21.96 -19.31 -11.57
CA PRO A 133 -21.11 -20.49 -11.38
C PRO A 133 -19.99 -20.62 -12.42
N GLY A 134 -20.23 -20.15 -13.66
CA GLY A 134 -19.21 -20.13 -14.71
C GLY A 134 -18.07 -19.16 -14.39
N LEU A 135 -18.40 -17.97 -13.89
CA LEU A 135 -17.40 -16.99 -13.46
C LEU A 135 -16.54 -17.53 -12.31
N LEU A 136 -17.15 -18.16 -11.29
CA LEU A 136 -16.41 -18.76 -10.17
C LEU A 136 -15.41 -19.83 -10.65
N LYS A 137 -15.79 -20.69 -11.60
CA LYS A 137 -14.89 -21.69 -12.18
C LYS A 137 -13.70 -21.05 -12.91
N ILE A 138 -13.95 -19.97 -13.65
CA ILE A 138 -12.87 -19.23 -14.34
C ILE A 138 -11.92 -18.62 -13.33
N ILE A 139 -12.44 -17.97 -12.28
CA ILE A 139 -11.63 -17.35 -11.22
C ILE A 139 -10.77 -18.41 -10.52
N ASN A 140 -11.36 -19.54 -10.11
CA ASN A 140 -10.61 -20.62 -9.46
C ASN A 140 -9.48 -21.15 -10.36
N ARG A 141 -9.77 -21.41 -11.65
CA ARG A 141 -8.74 -21.86 -12.59
C ARG A 141 -7.60 -20.85 -12.72
N LEU A 142 -7.90 -19.55 -12.81
CA LEU A 142 -6.87 -18.51 -12.90
C LEU A 142 -6.04 -18.38 -11.62
N GLN A 143 -6.64 -18.62 -10.45
CA GLN A 143 -5.94 -18.68 -9.18
C GLN A 143 -5.00 -19.88 -9.11
N ASP A 144 -5.45 -21.06 -9.56
CA ASP A 144 -4.64 -22.29 -9.63
C ASP A 144 -3.45 -22.12 -10.59
N ASP A 145 -3.71 -21.57 -11.79
CA ASP A 145 -2.68 -21.27 -12.78
C ASP A 145 -1.64 -20.29 -12.19
N PHE A 146 -2.08 -19.22 -11.51
CA PHE A 146 -1.20 -18.28 -10.83
C PHE A 146 -0.33 -18.95 -9.75
N ILE A 147 -0.91 -19.82 -8.91
CA ILE A 147 -0.16 -20.54 -7.88
C ILE A 147 0.89 -21.45 -8.54
N ALA A 148 0.52 -22.19 -9.58
CA ALA A 148 1.43 -23.11 -10.28
C ALA A 148 2.66 -22.37 -10.83
N GLU A 149 2.47 -21.19 -11.44
CA GLU A 149 3.55 -20.35 -11.96
C GLU A 149 4.49 -19.78 -10.88
N GLN A 150 4.00 -19.59 -9.65
CA GLN A 150 4.83 -19.11 -8.53
C GLN A 150 5.63 -20.25 -7.88
N VAL A 151 5.13 -21.49 -7.93
CA VAL A 151 5.82 -22.67 -7.37
C VAL A 151 6.91 -23.21 -8.30
N THR A 152 6.78 -22.96 -9.60
CA THR A 152 7.78 -23.40 -10.62
C THR A 152 8.93 -22.41 -10.84
N LYS A 153 8.93 -21.26 -10.16
CA LYS A 153 10.03 -20.27 -10.17
C LYS A 153 10.94 -20.45 -8.96
#